data_AF-A0A0E3LFL3-F1
#
_entry.id   AF-A0A0E3LFL3-F1
#
_cell.length_a   1.000
_cell.length_b   1.000
_cell.length_c   1.000
_cell.angle_alpha   90.00
_cell.angle_beta   90.00
_cell.angle_gamma   90.00
#
_symmetry.space_group_name_H-M   'P 1'
#
loop_
_entity.id
_entity.type
_entity.pdbx_description
1 polymer ?
#
loop_
_entity_poly.entity_id
_entity_poly.type
_entity_poly.pdbx_seq_one_letter_code
_entity_poly.pdbx_strand_id
1 'polypeptide(L)'
;MKSNNNPKAMVVERYTITDRIAHTVHAIAMIVLIITGLKIYAGWEFMSFHTARTLHMIAVPFLLAVNWILIPYNIFSEGHGLLGKISHFTDHYIFGPKDAVRLGGIIKNFFRKGRYPAYSIYDEEKGHYETKLHPVMKVLIVLEGTALFLITVSGIVLYKLDWSLFGLPIAQWIISISGMIAPTFGMTPVGFLRLLHLLMTYWFIFELVVHVGILGFDPHVWKYYKAIFWSGKEDFSDPYYSEYVEKYSRFDAKKEHKQVNANKEHGHQKH
;
A
#
# COMPACT_ATOMS: atom_id res chain seq x y z
N MET A 1 -27.98 26.28 21.72
CA MET A 1 -28.73 25.16 21.12
C MET A 1 -27.72 24.10 20.70
N LYS A 2 -27.81 22.89 21.27
CA LYS A 2 -26.98 21.75 20.88
C LYS A 2 -27.41 21.30 19.49
N SER A 3 -26.52 21.38 18.52
CA SER A 3 -26.71 20.74 17.22
C SER A 3 -26.84 19.23 17.43
N ASN A 4 -27.95 18.67 16.95
CA ASN A 4 -28.18 17.24 16.86
C ASN A 4 -27.24 16.70 15.75
N ASN A 5 -25.97 16.52 16.08
CA ASN A 5 -25.00 15.92 15.16
C ASN A 5 -25.39 14.46 14.98
N ASN A 6 -25.89 14.16 13.77
CA ASN A 6 -26.30 12.82 13.35
C ASN A 6 -25.10 11.85 13.50
N PRO A 7 -25.18 10.80 14.34
CA PRO A 7 -24.06 9.85 14.54
C PRO A 7 -23.73 9.01 13.30
N LYS A 8 -24.49 9.14 12.21
CA LYS A 8 -24.30 8.37 10.98
C LYS A 8 -23.19 8.91 10.06
N ALA A 9 -22.70 10.13 10.26
CA ALA A 9 -21.74 10.78 9.37
C ALA A 9 -20.26 10.62 9.78
N MET A 10 -19.94 10.05 10.96
CA MET A 10 -18.54 9.82 11.36
C MET A 10 -17.97 8.45 10.95
N VAL A 11 -18.79 7.55 10.41
CA VAL A 11 -18.33 6.22 9.99
C VAL A 11 -18.44 6.11 8.47
N VAL A 12 -17.30 5.94 7.80
CA VAL A 12 -17.21 5.95 6.34
C VAL A 12 -16.62 4.63 5.85
N GLU A 13 -17.07 4.15 4.69
CA GLU A 13 -16.44 3.01 4.02
C GLU A 13 -15.00 3.35 3.65
N ARG A 14 -14.05 2.55 4.14
CA ARG A 14 -12.62 2.67 3.85
C ARG A 14 -12.17 1.59 2.87
N TYR A 15 -12.68 0.37 2.99
CA TYR A 15 -12.29 -0.75 2.13
C TYR A 15 -13.51 -1.50 1.65
N THR A 16 -13.57 -1.73 0.33
CA THR A 16 -14.60 -2.57 -0.27
C THR A 16 -14.41 -4.03 0.14
N ILE A 17 -15.42 -4.87 -0.06
CA ILE A 17 -15.28 -6.32 0.19
C ILE A 17 -14.14 -6.90 -0.65
N THR A 18 -14.00 -6.45 -1.91
CA THR A 18 -12.96 -6.92 -2.83
C THR A 18 -11.57 -6.54 -2.34
N ASP A 19 -11.37 -5.33 -1.81
CA ASP A 19 -10.08 -4.91 -1.23
C ASP A 19 -9.67 -5.80 -0.06
N ARG A 20 -10.64 -6.12 0.80
CA ARG A 20 -10.40 -6.92 1.99
C ARG A 20 -10.09 -8.37 1.66
N ILE A 21 -10.78 -8.94 0.67
CA ILE A 21 -10.48 -10.28 0.15
C ILE A 21 -9.09 -10.29 -0.48
N ALA A 22 -8.79 -9.33 -1.35
CA ALA A 22 -7.48 -9.20 -1.99
C ALA A 22 -6.38 -9.13 -0.93
N HIS A 23 -6.47 -8.22 0.03
CA HIS A 23 -5.49 -8.09 1.11
C HIS A 23 -5.32 -9.38 1.92
N THR A 24 -6.43 -10.05 2.29
CA THR A 24 -6.38 -11.28 3.09
C THR A 24 -5.73 -12.43 2.32
N VAL A 25 -6.09 -12.61 1.05
CA VAL A 25 -5.51 -13.65 0.19
C VAL A 25 -4.03 -13.36 -0.07
N HIS A 26 -3.67 -12.10 -0.35
CA HIS A 26 -2.27 -11.68 -0.47
C HIS A 26 -1.48 -12.04 0.79
N ALA A 27 -1.96 -11.64 1.97
CA ALA A 27 -1.27 -11.86 3.24
C ALA A 27 -1.07 -13.36 3.54
N ILE A 28 -2.10 -14.18 3.34
CA ILE A 28 -2.01 -15.63 3.55
C ILE A 28 -1.04 -16.26 2.56
N ALA A 29 -1.14 -15.92 1.27
CA ALA A 29 -0.26 -16.44 0.23
C ALA A 29 1.20 -16.07 0.53
N MET A 30 1.47 -14.83 0.93
CA MET A 30 2.79 -14.37 1.33
C MET A 30 3.36 -15.16 2.50
N ILE A 31 2.57 -15.38 3.56
CA ILE A 31 3.01 -16.17 4.73
C ILE A 31 3.37 -17.60 4.29
N VAL A 32 2.52 -18.26 3.49
CA VAL A 32 2.79 -19.61 2.99
C VAL A 32 4.06 -19.64 2.14
N LEU A 33 4.23 -18.69 1.22
CA LEU A 33 5.38 -18.62 0.31
C LEU A 33 6.69 -18.36 1.07
N ILE A 34 6.68 -17.45 2.05
CA ILE A 34 7.86 -17.17 2.89
C ILE A 34 8.25 -18.42 3.69
N ILE A 35 7.31 -19.03 4.41
CA ILE A 35 7.60 -20.20 5.26
C ILE A 35 8.12 -21.36 4.42
N THR A 36 7.42 -21.68 3.32
CA THR A 36 7.80 -22.79 2.44
C THR A 36 9.10 -22.49 1.67
N GLY A 37 9.33 -21.24 1.24
CA GLY A 37 10.55 -20.80 0.57
C GLY A 37 11.78 -20.89 1.47
N LEU A 38 11.66 -20.41 2.71
CA LEU A 38 12.73 -20.55 3.72
C LEU A 38 12.98 -22.01 4.07
N LYS A 39 11.95 -22.85 4.13
CA LYS A 39 12.12 -24.29 4.31
C LYS A 39 12.88 -24.94 3.15
N ILE A 40 12.55 -24.60 1.91
CA ILE A 40 13.24 -25.08 0.70
C ILE A 40 14.71 -24.66 0.73
N TYR A 41 14.99 -23.44 1.17
CA TYR A 41 16.34 -22.89 1.26
C TYR A 41 17.16 -23.48 2.42
N ALA A 42 16.63 -23.47 3.65
CA ALA A 42 17.35 -23.77 4.87
C ALA A 42 17.23 -25.24 5.33
N GLY A 43 16.31 -26.01 4.78
CA GLY A 43 16.21 -27.45 5.04
C GLY A 43 15.59 -27.83 6.39
N TRP A 44 14.99 -26.92 7.17
CA TRP A 44 14.43 -27.17 8.52
C TRP A 44 13.51 -28.40 8.66
N GLU A 45 13.46 -29.07 9.81
CA GLU A 45 12.81 -30.39 9.91
C GLU A 45 11.27 -30.38 10.07
N PHE A 46 10.61 -29.21 10.13
CA PHE A 46 9.17 -29.13 10.42
C PHE A 46 8.25 -29.68 9.31
N MET A 47 8.76 -29.88 8.08
CA MET A 47 8.02 -30.53 7.00
C MET A 47 8.95 -31.15 5.94
N SER A 48 8.44 -32.00 5.06
CA SER A 48 9.24 -32.54 3.96
C SER A 48 9.51 -31.48 2.87
N PHE A 49 10.61 -31.62 2.13
CA PHE A 49 10.91 -30.77 0.97
C PHE A 49 9.79 -30.81 -0.08
N HIS A 50 9.25 -32.01 -0.36
CA HIS A 50 8.18 -32.18 -1.34
C HIS A 50 6.91 -31.46 -0.92
N THR A 51 6.51 -31.55 0.35
CA THR A 51 5.35 -30.83 0.88
C THR A 51 5.56 -29.33 0.81
N ALA A 52 6.74 -28.83 1.21
CA ALA A 52 7.08 -27.41 1.12
C ALA A 52 6.97 -26.89 -0.32
N ARG A 53 7.60 -27.60 -1.28
CA ARG A 53 7.53 -27.25 -2.70
C ARG A 53 6.11 -27.26 -3.23
N THR A 54 5.30 -28.26 -2.91
CA THR A 54 3.91 -28.35 -3.36
C THR A 54 3.09 -27.16 -2.84
N LEU A 55 3.18 -26.86 -1.54
CA LEU A 55 2.46 -25.71 -0.96
C LEU A 55 2.95 -24.37 -1.53
N HIS A 56 4.27 -24.24 -1.73
CA HIS A 56 4.86 -23.06 -2.38
C HIS A 56 4.24 -22.84 -3.76
N MET A 57 4.23 -23.89 -4.60
CA MET A 57 3.69 -23.79 -5.95
C MET A 57 2.17 -23.58 -5.99
N ILE A 58 1.41 -24.10 -5.01
CA ILE A 58 -0.03 -23.84 -4.90
C ILE A 58 -0.30 -22.38 -4.51
N ALA A 59 0.53 -21.77 -3.67
CA ALA A 59 0.34 -20.39 -3.21
C ALA A 59 0.68 -19.34 -4.27
N VAL A 60 1.61 -19.63 -5.19
CA VAL A 60 2.01 -18.73 -6.31
C VAL A 60 0.81 -18.17 -7.09
N PRO A 61 -0.11 -18.98 -7.66
CA PRO A 61 -1.23 -18.44 -8.44
C PRO A 61 -2.14 -17.51 -7.64
N PHE A 62 -2.34 -17.75 -6.35
CA PHE A 62 -3.12 -16.83 -5.50
C PHE A 62 -2.41 -15.49 -5.33
N LEU A 63 -1.10 -15.52 -5.06
CA LEU A 63 -0.32 -14.29 -4.97
C LEU A 63 -0.36 -13.50 -6.29
N LEU A 64 -0.14 -14.17 -7.43
CA LEU A 64 -0.16 -13.51 -8.73
C LEU A 64 -1.54 -12.98 -9.10
N ALA A 65 -2.61 -13.77 -8.89
CA ALA A 65 -3.97 -13.33 -9.18
C ALA A 65 -4.36 -12.09 -8.37
N VAL A 66 -4.02 -12.05 -7.08
CA VAL A 66 -4.31 -10.88 -6.27
C VAL A 66 -3.51 -9.67 -6.74
N ASN A 67 -2.19 -9.80 -6.92
CA ASN A 67 -1.33 -8.65 -7.18
C ASN A 67 -1.39 -8.13 -8.62
N TRP A 68 -1.67 -8.99 -9.60
CA TRP A 68 -1.67 -8.59 -11.01
C TRP A 68 -3.08 -8.46 -11.60
N ILE A 69 -4.11 -8.93 -10.89
CA ILE A 69 -5.50 -8.82 -11.36
C ILE A 69 -6.34 -8.02 -10.36
N LEU A 70 -6.51 -8.52 -9.13
CA LEU A 70 -7.48 -7.93 -8.20
C LEU A 70 -7.05 -6.54 -7.68
N ILE A 71 -5.79 -6.37 -7.27
CA ILE A 71 -5.30 -5.08 -6.78
C ILE A 71 -5.33 -4.03 -7.91
N PRO A 72 -4.78 -4.27 -9.12
CA PRO A 72 -4.92 -3.34 -10.23
C PRO A 72 -6.39 -3.04 -10.57
N TYR A 73 -7.26 -4.06 -10.59
CA TYR A 73 -8.69 -3.87 -10.83
C TYR A 73 -9.31 -2.92 -9.80
N ASN A 74 -9.08 -3.14 -8.51
CA ASN A 74 -9.63 -2.30 -7.45
C ASN A 74 -9.15 -0.84 -7.62
N ILE A 75 -7.85 -0.65 -7.83
CA ILE A 75 -7.26 0.69 -8.00
C ILE A 75 -7.84 1.44 -9.21
N PHE A 76 -8.02 0.75 -10.34
CA PHE A 76 -8.57 1.34 -11.57
C PHE A 76 -10.10 1.34 -11.63
N SER A 77 -10.79 0.68 -10.71
CA SER A 77 -12.25 0.71 -10.62
C SER A 77 -12.77 2.01 -9.97
N GLU A 78 -11.96 2.65 -9.13
CA GLU A 78 -12.33 3.81 -8.32
C GLU A 78 -12.16 5.18 -9.06
N GLY A 79 -12.28 5.23 -10.39
CA GLY A 79 -12.13 6.47 -11.16
C GLY A 79 -13.05 6.58 -12.38
N HIS A 80 -13.53 7.80 -12.67
CA HIS A 80 -14.37 8.08 -13.85
C HIS A 80 -13.52 8.45 -15.07
N GLY A 81 -13.63 7.65 -16.15
CA GLY A 81 -12.87 7.86 -17.38
C GLY A 81 -11.37 7.53 -17.27
N LEU A 82 -10.66 7.47 -18.39
CA LEU A 82 -9.24 7.07 -18.42
C LEU A 82 -8.34 8.03 -17.64
N LEU A 83 -8.51 9.35 -17.86
CA LEU A 83 -7.72 10.37 -17.16
C LEU A 83 -8.03 10.43 -15.66
N GLY A 84 -9.30 10.26 -15.27
CA GLY A 84 -9.71 10.22 -13.86
C GLY A 84 -9.15 9.01 -13.11
N LYS A 85 -9.01 7.86 -13.80
CA LYS A 85 -8.36 6.67 -13.23
C LYS A 85 -6.86 6.89 -13.01
N ILE A 86 -6.17 7.56 -13.94
CA ILE A 86 -4.74 7.87 -13.81
C ILE A 86 -4.50 8.90 -12.70
N SER A 87 -5.35 9.94 -12.61
CA SER A 87 -5.23 10.91 -11.51
C SER A 87 -5.51 10.26 -10.16
N HIS A 88 -6.55 9.41 -10.06
CA HIS A 88 -6.84 8.64 -8.85
C HIS A 88 -5.65 7.76 -8.43
N PHE A 89 -5.07 7.02 -9.38
CA PHE A 89 -3.88 6.22 -9.11
C PHE A 89 -2.71 7.06 -8.58
N THR A 90 -2.43 8.17 -9.25
CA THR A 90 -1.28 9.02 -8.92
C THR A 90 -1.46 9.72 -7.57
N ASP A 91 -2.64 10.25 -7.29
CA ASP A 91 -2.91 11.00 -6.05
C ASP A 91 -2.98 10.08 -4.82
N HIS A 92 -3.52 8.86 -4.98
CA HIS A 92 -3.79 7.98 -3.85
C HIS A 92 -2.70 6.94 -3.60
N TYR A 93 -1.96 6.51 -4.62
CA TYR A 93 -1.01 5.40 -4.53
C TYR A 93 0.44 5.78 -4.83
N ILE A 94 0.68 6.88 -5.55
CA ILE A 94 2.05 7.36 -5.81
C ILE A 94 2.44 8.40 -4.76
N PHE A 95 3.69 8.30 -4.29
CA PHE A 95 4.26 9.25 -3.35
C PHE A 95 4.51 10.59 -4.04
N GLY A 96 3.81 11.64 -3.59
CA GLY A 96 3.89 12.98 -4.17
C GLY A 96 4.46 14.05 -3.23
N PRO A 97 4.53 15.31 -3.69
CA PRO A 97 5.03 16.43 -2.89
C PRO A 97 4.25 16.64 -1.57
N LYS A 98 2.92 16.45 -1.58
CA LYS A 98 2.10 16.53 -0.37
C LYS A 98 2.47 15.44 0.65
N ASP A 99 2.81 14.25 0.18
CA ASP A 99 3.25 13.14 1.03
C ASP A 99 4.64 13.40 1.61
N ALA A 100 5.54 14.04 0.85
CA ALA A 100 6.84 14.47 1.34
C ALA A 100 6.73 15.50 2.48
N VAL A 101 5.82 16.47 2.37
CA VAL A 101 5.55 17.44 3.44
C VAL A 101 5.02 16.74 4.70
N ARG A 102 4.07 15.81 4.55
CA ARG A 102 3.55 15.01 5.67
C ARG A 102 4.62 14.13 6.29
N LEU A 103 5.43 13.45 5.49
CA LEU A 103 6.55 12.63 5.96
C LEU A 103 7.56 13.48 6.73
N GLY A 104 7.87 14.68 6.26
CA GLY A 104 8.68 15.65 7.00
C GLY A 104 8.06 16.04 8.35
N GLY A 105 6.74 16.22 8.42
CA GLY A 105 6.01 16.45 9.67
C GLY A 105 6.12 15.27 10.65
N ILE A 106 5.98 14.04 10.16
CA ILE A 106 6.13 12.80 10.93
C ILE A 106 7.55 12.70 11.50
N ILE A 107 8.57 12.91 10.66
CA ILE A 107 9.98 12.88 11.10
C ILE A 107 10.23 13.95 12.17
N LYS A 108 9.72 15.17 11.99
CA LYS A 108 9.90 16.22 13.00
C LYS A 108 9.18 15.86 14.31
N ASN A 109 7.97 15.30 14.26
CA ASN A 109 7.27 14.82 15.44
C ASN A 109 8.03 13.69 16.17
N PHE A 110 8.67 12.78 15.43
CA PHE A 110 9.55 11.74 16.00
C PHE A 110 10.70 12.35 16.82
N PHE A 111 11.30 13.44 16.33
CA PHE A 111 12.28 14.24 17.09
C PHE A 111 11.64 15.24 18.08
N ARG A 112 10.36 15.06 18.42
CA ARG A 112 9.57 15.90 19.35
C ARG A 112 9.45 17.37 18.92
N LYS A 113 9.57 17.63 17.62
CA LYS A 113 9.45 18.96 16.99
C LYS A 113 8.15 19.05 16.19
N GLY A 114 7.05 19.43 16.81
CA GLY A 114 5.75 19.60 16.13
C GLY A 114 4.79 18.42 16.28
N ARG A 115 3.60 18.52 15.68
CA ARG A 115 2.52 17.54 15.78
C ARG A 115 2.58 16.50 14.66
N TYR A 116 2.15 15.28 14.96
CA TYR A 116 1.97 14.25 13.94
C TYR A 116 0.84 14.67 12.99
N PRO A 117 1.06 14.71 11.67
CA PRO A 117 0.03 15.13 10.72
C PRO A 117 -1.01 14.02 10.50
N ALA A 118 -2.28 14.41 10.33
CA ALA A 118 -3.31 13.49 9.87
C ALA A 118 -2.96 12.97 8.45
N TYR A 119 -3.18 11.67 8.25
CA TYR A 119 -2.94 11.01 6.96
C TYR A 119 -4.17 10.24 6.45
N SER A 120 -5.24 10.18 7.25
CA SER A 120 -6.55 9.68 6.85
C SER A 120 -7.52 10.85 6.79
N ILE A 121 -7.67 11.50 5.64
CA ILE A 121 -8.48 12.71 5.50
C ILE A 121 -9.66 12.40 4.56
N TYR A 122 -10.87 12.51 5.08
CA TYR A 122 -12.10 12.36 4.32
C TYR A 122 -12.77 13.71 4.09
N ASP A 123 -13.13 14.01 2.84
CA ASP A 123 -13.83 15.23 2.46
C ASP A 123 -15.30 14.90 2.18
N GLU A 124 -16.19 15.37 3.05
CA GLU A 124 -17.63 15.14 2.96
C GLU A 124 -18.24 15.79 1.70
N GLU A 125 -17.71 16.94 1.26
CA GLU A 125 -18.18 17.64 0.06
C GLU A 125 -17.90 16.81 -1.20
N LYS A 126 -16.74 16.14 -1.24
CA LYS A 126 -16.33 15.29 -2.35
C LYS A 126 -16.82 13.85 -2.23
N GLY A 127 -17.24 13.42 -1.04
CA GLY A 127 -17.68 12.07 -0.77
C GLY A 127 -16.57 11.01 -0.83
N HIS A 128 -15.29 11.41 -0.85
CA HIS A 128 -14.15 10.51 -0.94
C HIS A 128 -12.95 10.98 -0.09
N TYR A 129 -11.99 10.07 0.12
CA TYR A 129 -10.75 10.40 0.83
C TYR A 129 -9.88 11.33 -0.02
N GLU A 130 -9.40 12.43 0.56
CA GLU A 130 -8.33 13.24 -0.02
C GLU A 130 -6.97 12.57 0.16
N THR A 131 -6.79 11.88 1.29
CA THR A 131 -5.66 10.99 1.52
C THR A 131 -6.11 9.82 2.38
N LYS A 132 -5.78 8.61 1.94
CA LYS A 132 -6.23 7.35 2.55
C LYS A 132 -5.09 6.58 3.18
N LEU A 133 -3.85 6.81 2.72
CA LEU A 133 -2.68 6.00 3.06
C LEU A 133 -1.62 6.85 3.73
N HIS A 134 -0.96 6.24 4.71
CA HIS A 134 0.23 6.81 5.32
C HIS A 134 1.32 7.03 4.23
N PRO A 135 2.09 8.14 4.26
CA PRO A 135 3.11 8.40 3.24
C PRO A 135 4.12 7.25 3.03
N VAL A 136 4.52 6.58 4.12
CA VAL A 136 5.42 5.40 4.04
C VAL A 136 4.78 4.24 3.30
N MET A 137 3.45 4.05 3.40
CA MET A 137 2.77 2.96 2.69
C MET A 137 2.82 3.13 1.18
N LYS A 138 2.75 4.37 0.67
CA LYS A 138 2.90 4.64 -0.76
C LYS A 138 4.29 4.26 -1.28
N VAL A 139 5.33 4.49 -0.46
CA VAL A 139 6.70 4.05 -0.78
C VAL A 139 6.78 2.52 -0.78
N LEU A 140 6.23 1.88 0.26
CA LEU A 140 6.21 0.43 0.37
C LEU A 140 5.50 -0.22 -0.82
N ILE A 141 4.32 0.26 -1.23
CA ILE A 141 3.57 -0.28 -2.38
C ILE A 141 4.43 -0.33 -3.67
N VAL A 142 5.23 0.69 -3.95
CA VAL A 142 6.10 0.71 -5.14
C VAL A 142 7.24 -0.30 -5.01
N LEU A 143 7.85 -0.38 -3.83
CA LEU A 143 8.92 -1.33 -3.56
C LEU A 143 8.40 -2.77 -3.55
N GLU A 144 7.22 -3.01 -2.97
CA GLU A 144 6.49 -4.27 -2.97
C GLU A 144 6.21 -4.72 -4.40
N GLY A 145 5.64 -3.85 -5.24
CA GLY A 145 5.37 -4.14 -6.64
C GLY A 145 6.64 -4.51 -7.42
N THR A 146 7.74 -3.81 -7.14
CA THR A 146 9.06 -4.12 -7.73
C THR A 146 9.58 -5.47 -7.24
N ALA A 147 9.51 -5.75 -5.94
CA ALA A 147 9.94 -7.01 -5.36
C ALA A 147 9.09 -8.19 -5.86
N LEU A 148 7.78 -8.01 -6.00
CA LEU A 148 6.84 -8.99 -6.56
C LEU A 148 7.20 -9.33 -8.01
N PHE A 149 7.56 -8.32 -8.81
CA PHE A 149 8.02 -8.55 -10.17
C PHE A 149 9.32 -9.38 -10.18
N LEU A 150 10.33 -8.96 -9.40
CA LEU A 150 11.64 -9.62 -9.35
C LEU A 150 11.56 -11.06 -8.81
N ILE A 151 10.77 -11.29 -7.76
CA ILE A 151 10.59 -12.63 -7.18
C ILE A 151 9.84 -13.55 -8.15
N THR A 152 8.89 -13.01 -8.92
CA THR A 152 8.16 -13.80 -9.93
C THR A 152 9.07 -14.17 -11.11
N VAL A 153 9.81 -13.19 -11.64
CA VAL A 153 10.76 -13.41 -12.75
C VAL A 153 11.82 -14.46 -12.38
N SER A 154 12.43 -14.32 -11.21
CA SER A 154 13.36 -15.34 -10.71
C SER A 154 12.67 -16.68 -10.46
N GLY A 155 11.46 -16.67 -9.90
CA GLY A 155 10.66 -17.86 -9.63
C GLY A 155 10.34 -18.69 -10.88
N ILE A 156 10.08 -18.05 -12.03
CA ILE A 156 9.84 -18.75 -13.31
C ILE A 156 11.03 -19.65 -13.67
N VAL A 157 12.24 -19.11 -13.63
CA VAL A 157 13.47 -19.87 -13.96
C VAL A 157 13.74 -20.97 -12.93
N LEU A 158 13.51 -20.68 -11.65
CA LEU A 158 13.71 -21.65 -10.56
C LEU A 158 12.66 -22.76 -10.55
N TYR A 159 11.46 -22.49 -11.08
CA TYR A 159 10.43 -23.51 -11.27
C TYR A 159 10.83 -24.50 -12.36
N LYS A 160 11.25 -24.00 -13.53
CA LYS A 160 11.68 -24.81 -14.67
C LYS A 160 12.58 -24.00 -15.61
N LEU A 161 13.81 -24.49 -15.86
CA LEU A 161 14.83 -23.77 -16.65
C LEU A 161 14.44 -23.56 -18.12
N ASP A 162 13.63 -24.47 -18.68
CA ASP A 162 13.10 -24.46 -20.04
C ASP A 162 11.60 -24.08 -20.05
N TRP A 163 11.13 -23.33 -19.05
CA TRP A 163 9.73 -22.90 -19.01
C TRP A 163 9.38 -22.02 -20.20
N SER A 164 8.23 -22.32 -20.81
CA SER A 164 7.71 -21.61 -21.98
C SER A 164 6.24 -21.26 -21.81
N LEU A 165 5.85 -20.14 -22.43
CA LEU A 165 4.47 -19.66 -22.49
C LEU A 165 4.03 -19.61 -23.95
N PHE A 166 3.07 -20.46 -24.34
CA PHE A 166 2.63 -20.60 -25.73
C PHE A 166 3.78 -20.81 -26.74
N GLY A 167 4.78 -21.61 -26.34
CA GLY A 167 5.97 -21.90 -27.15
C GLY A 167 7.09 -20.84 -27.07
N LEU A 168 6.85 -19.69 -26.43
CA LEU A 168 7.88 -18.67 -26.21
C LEU A 168 8.80 -19.08 -25.06
N PRO A 169 10.13 -19.11 -25.24
CA PRO A 169 11.07 -19.62 -24.24
C PRO A 169 11.40 -18.56 -23.16
N ILE A 170 10.39 -18.16 -22.38
CA ILE A 170 10.48 -17.06 -21.41
C ILE A 170 11.61 -17.27 -20.40
N ALA A 171 11.80 -18.48 -19.88
CA ALA A 171 12.89 -18.74 -18.93
C ALA A 171 14.28 -18.51 -19.57
N GLN A 172 14.44 -18.83 -20.85
CA GLN A 172 15.71 -18.62 -21.56
C GLN A 172 15.97 -17.13 -21.79
N TRP A 173 14.95 -16.33 -22.06
CA TRP A 173 15.09 -14.87 -22.13
C TRP A 173 15.52 -14.28 -20.79
N ILE A 174 14.91 -14.73 -19.68
CA ILE A 174 15.27 -14.29 -18.33
C ILE A 174 16.71 -14.70 -18.00
N ILE A 175 17.11 -15.94 -18.31
CA ILE A 175 18.49 -16.43 -18.13
C ILE A 175 19.47 -15.59 -18.94
N SER A 176 19.14 -15.29 -20.20
CA SER A 176 19.97 -14.46 -21.09
C SER A 176 20.18 -13.05 -20.52
N ILE A 177 19.10 -12.39 -20.10
CA ILE A 177 19.16 -11.06 -19.48
C ILE A 177 19.99 -11.10 -18.19
N SER A 178 19.75 -12.12 -17.36
CA SER A 178 20.52 -12.31 -16.12
C SER A 178 21.99 -12.56 -16.40
N GLY A 179 22.34 -13.19 -17.53
CA GLY A 179 23.72 -13.41 -17.95
C GLY A 179 24.48 -12.15 -18.34
N MET A 180 23.78 -11.05 -18.63
CA MET A 180 24.43 -9.74 -18.81
C MET A 180 24.86 -9.10 -17.47
N ILE A 181 24.20 -9.48 -16.37
CA ILE A 181 24.36 -8.84 -15.05
C ILE A 181 25.17 -9.73 -14.09
N ALA A 182 24.90 -11.04 -14.10
CA ALA A 182 25.49 -12.02 -13.19
C ALA A 182 27.03 -12.03 -13.15
N PRO A 183 27.76 -11.81 -14.28
CA PRO A 183 29.22 -11.75 -14.26
C PRO A 183 29.80 -10.63 -13.37
N THR A 184 29.10 -9.50 -13.22
CA THR A 184 29.49 -8.40 -12.32
C THR A 184 29.56 -8.83 -10.86
N PHE A 185 28.84 -9.90 -10.50
CA PHE A 185 28.81 -10.50 -9.17
C PHE A 185 29.64 -11.80 -9.08
N GLY A 186 30.33 -12.20 -10.15
CA GLY A 186 31.07 -13.47 -10.21
C GLY A 186 30.16 -14.70 -10.16
N MET A 187 28.90 -14.58 -10.59
CA MET A 187 27.89 -15.64 -10.49
C MET A 187 27.46 -16.17 -11.85
N THR A 188 26.96 -17.41 -11.87
CA THR A 188 26.19 -17.90 -13.03
C THR A 188 24.82 -17.20 -13.08
N PRO A 189 24.16 -17.12 -14.24
CA PRO A 189 22.83 -16.52 -14.35
C PRO A 189 21.81 -17.15 -13.39
N VAL A 190 21.81 -18.48 -13.28
CA VAL A 190 20.93 -19.21 -12.37
C VAL A 190 21.28 -18.94 -10.90
N GLY A 191 22.58 -18.86 -10.57
CA GLY A 191 23.04 -18.51 -9.22
C GLY A 191 22.57 -17.11 -8.81
N PHE A 192 22.70 -16.14 -9.71
CA PHE A 192 22.21 -14.78 -9.50
C PHE A 192 20.69 -14.75 -9.27
N LEU A 193 19.91 -15.49 -10.08
CA LEU A 193 18.45 -15.56 -9.91
C LEU A 193 18.02 -16.22 -8.59
N ARG A 194 18.76 -17.22 -8.09
CA ARG A 194 18.54 -17.79 -6.75
C ARG A 194 18.78 -16.75 -5.65
N LEU A 195 19.89 -16.02 -5.74
CA LEU A 195 20.20 -14.97 -4.79
C LEU A 195 19.13 -13.87 -4.81
N LEU A 196 18.71 -13.43 -6.00
CA LEU A 196 17.66 -12.43 -6.18
C LEU A 196 16.35 -12.90 -5.54
N HIS A 197 15.93 -14.14 -5.80
CA HIS A 197 14.70 -14.70 -5.24
C HIS A 197 14.73 -14.75 -3.70
N LEU A 198 15.88 -15.15 -3.14
CA LEU A 198 16.09 -15.17 -1.69
C LEU A 198 16.13 -13.75 -1.11
N LEU A 199 16.79 -12.81 -1.78
CA LEU A 199 16.84 -11.41 -1.36
C LEU A 199 15.44 -10.79 -1.32
N MET A 200 14.60 -11.07 -2.33
CA MET A 200 13.21 -10.62 -2.33
C MET A 200 12.40 -11.29 -1.20
N THR A 201 12.68 -12.56 -0.88
CA THR A 201 12.07 -13.21 0.29
C THR A 201 12.39 -12.46 1.59
N TYR A 202 13.66 -12.08 1.80
CA TYR A 202 14.06 -11.27 2.96
C TYR A 202 13.47 -9.86 2.93
N TRP A 203 13.34 -9.25 1.75
CA TRP A 203 12.64 -7.98 1.58
C TRP A 203 11.19 -8.09 2.07
N PHE A 204 10.45 -9.13 1.67
CA PHE A 204 9.06 -9.32 2.12
C PHE A 204 8.94 -9.60 3.62
N ILE A 205 9.92 -10.28 4.22
CA ILE A 205 9.97 -10.44 5.68
C ILE A 205 10.16 -9.08 6.36
N PHE A 206 11.11 -8.27 5.88
CA PHE A 206 11.33 -6.91 6.38
C PHE A 206 10.06 -6.06 6.23
N GLU A 207 9.46 -6.06 5.05
CA GLU A 207 8.24 -5.34 4.75
C GLU A 207 7.09 -5.79 5.66
N LEU A 208 6.90 -7.08 5.88
CA LEU A 208 5.90 -7.60 6.82
C LEU A 208 6.13 -7.07 8.24
N VAL A 209 7.39 -7.04 8.70
CA VAL A 209 7.75 -6.50 10.03
C VAL A 209 7.50 -5.00 10.10
N VAL A 210 7.77 -4.23 9.05
CA VAL A 210 7.48 -2.79 9.03
C VAL A 210 5.97 -2.53 8.94
N HIS A 211 5.29 -3.24 8.04
CA HIS A 211 3.87 -3.09 7.76
C HIS A 211 2.99 -3.53 8.93
N VAL A 212 3.35 -4.64 9.60
CA VAL A 212 2.58 -5.19 10.73
C VAL A 212 3.18 -4.80 12.07
N GLY A 213 4.50 -4.91 12.22
CA GLY A 213 5.18 -4.68 13.50
C GLY A 213 5.21 -3.21 13.88
N ILE A 214 5.81 -2.34 13.07
CA ILE A 214 5.97 -0.92 13.42
C ILE A 214 4.62 -0.19 13.54
N LEU A 215 3.62 -0.61 12.76
CA LEU A 215 2.27 -0.05 12.82
C LEU A 215 1.35 -0.70 13.86
N GLY A 216 1.59 -1.96 14.23
CA GLY A 216 0.76 -2.69 15.18
C GLY A 216 1.01 -2.34 16.66
N PHE A 217 2.14 -1.70 16.99
CA PHE A 217 2.44 -1.28 18.37
C PHE A 217 1.76 0.03 18.79
N ASP A 218 1.12 0.74 17.87
CA ASP A 218 0.30 1.91 18.20
C ASP A 218 -1.20 1.55 18.27
N PRO A 219 -1.83 1.62 19.46
CA PRO A 219 -3.25 1.29 19.60
C PRO A 219 -4.17 2.17 18.74
N HIS A 220 -3.77 3.39 18.35
CA HIS A 220 -4.57 4.26 17.49
C HIS A 220 -4.63 3.76 16.03
N VAL A 221 -3.73 2.86 15.64
CA VAL A 221 -3.72 2.25 14.29
C VAL A 221 -4.67 1.05 14.22
N TRP A 222 -5.11 0.49 15.36
CA TRP A 222 -5.96 -0.70 15.41
C TRP A 222 -7.30 -0.54 14.69
N LYS A 223 -7.84 0.67 14.64
CA LYS A 223 -9.05 0.97 13.86
C LYS A 223 -8.88 0.67 12.37
N TYR A 224 -7.68 0.83 11.82
CA TYR A 224 -7.37 0.50 10.43
C TYR A 224 -7.24 -1.01 10.21
N TYR A 225 -6.65 -1.75 11.16
CA TYR A 225 -6.66 -3.22 11.14
C TYR A 225 -8.08 -3.78 11.17
N LYS A 226 -8.93 -3.24 12.03
CA LYS A 226 -10.35 -3.60 12.07
C LYS A 226 -11.06 -3.26 10.76
N ALA A 227 -10.73 -2.12 10.14
CA ALA A 227 -11.29 -1.73 8.86
C ALA A 227 -10.94 -2.73 7.75
N ILE A 228 -9.68 -3.14 7.62
CA ILE A 228 -9.26 -4.05 6.54
C ILE A 228 -9.72 -5.50 6.79
N PHE A 229 -9.63 -6.01 8.02
CA PHE A 229 -9.97 -7.41 8.28
C PHE A 229 -11.45 -7.64 8.58
N TRP A 230 -12.16 -6.68 9.17
CA TRP A 230 -13.49 -6.93 9.74
C TRP A 230 -14.61 -6.05 9.17
N SER A 231 -14.53 -4.73 9.33
CA SER A 231 -15.69 -3.84 9.12
C SER A 231 -15.79 -3.26 7.71
N GLY A 232 -14.66 -3.09 7.01
CA GLY A 232 -14.58 -2.26 5.80
C GLY A 232 -14.76 -0.76 6.06
N LYS A 233 -14.92 -0.35 7.32
CA LYS A 233 -15.32 1.01 7.70
C LYS A 233 -14.33 1.63 8.69
N GLU A 234 -14.07 2.92 8.51
CA GLU A 234 -13.32 3.75 9.45
C GLU A 234 -14.26 4.62 10.27
N ASP A 235 -13.99 4.71 11.56
CA ASP A 235 -14.67 5.61 12.48
C ASP A 235 -13.78 6.84 12.75
N PHE A 236 -14.30 8.01 12.41
CA PHE A 236 -13.66 9.31 12.59
C PHE A 236 -13.92 9.92 13.97
N SER A 237 -14.59 9.21 14.89
CA SER A 237 -14.73 9.66 16.29
C SER A 237 -13.38 9.78 17.01
N ASP A 238 -12.37 9.04 16.56
CA ASP A 238 -10.98 9.16 17.00
C ASP A 238 -10.18 9.98 15.95
N PRO A 239 -9.84 11.25 16.24
CA PRO A 239 -9.16 12.13 15.29
C PRO A 239 -7.63 11.98 15.29
N TYR A 240 -7.04 11.06 16.06
CA TYR A 240 -5.59 11.06 16.31
C TYR A 240 -4.74 11.02 15.01
N TYR A 241 -5.21 10.26 14.01
CA TYR A 241 -4.61 10.17 12.68
C TYR A 241 -5.59 10.45 11.54
N SER A 242 -6.82 10.80 11.91
CA SER A 242 -7.96 10.92 11.00
C SER A 242 -8.54 12.33 11.07
N GLU A 243 -8.89 12.89 9.93
CA GLU A 243 -9.54 14.19 9.82
C GLU A 243 -10.80 14.06 8.95
N TYR A 244 -11.93 14.49 9.51
CA TYR A 244 -13.19 14.58 8.79
C TYR A 244 -13.44 16.05 8.44
N VAL A 245 -13.41 16.37 7.15
CA VAL A 245 -13.64 17.73 6.66
C VAL A 245 -15.14 17.88 6.37
N GLU A 246 -15.85 18.50 7.31
CA GLU A 246 -17.28 18.78 7.18
C GLU A 246 -17.57 19.78 6.05
N LYS A 247 -18.66 19.55 5.32
CA LYS A 247 -19.12 20.41 4.22
C LYS A 247 -19.28 21.88 4.63
N TYR A 248 -19.66 22.15 5.88
CA TYR A 248 -19.95 23.51 6.37
C TYR A 248 -18.71 24.27 6.88
N SER A 249 -17.61 23.59 7.24
CA SER A 249 -16.42 24.27 7.77
C SER A 249 -15.74 25.18 6.72
N ARG A 250 -15.80 24.80 5.43
CA ARG A 250 -15.32 25.62 4.31
C ARG A 250 -16.20 26.85 4.04
N PHE A 251 -17.49 26.79 4.33
CA PHE A 251 -18.41 27.93 4.14
C PHE A 251 -18.21 29.01 5.20
N ASP A 252 -17.92 28.61 6.44
CA ASP A 252 -17.64 29.56 7.51
C ASP A 252 -16.27 30.22 7.33
N ALA A 253 -15.24 29.47 6.89
CA ALA A 253 -13.95 30.04 6.51
C ALA A 253 -14.03 31.00 5.31
N LYS A 254 -14.86 30.71 4.30
CA LYS A 254 -15.12 31.63 3.17
C LYS A 254 -15.92 32.87 3.58
N LYS A 255 -16.82 32.76 4.57
CA LYS A 255 -17.55 33.91 5.12
C LYS A 255 -16.63 34.81 5.93
N GLU A 256 -15.76 34.25 6.77
CA GLU A 256 -14.75 35.02 7.51
C GLU A 256 -13.77 35.73 6.54
N HIS A 257 -13.28 35.05 5.51
CA HIS A 257 -12.41 35.68 4.51
C HIS A 257 -13.11 36.81 3.73
N LYS A 258 -14.41 36.66 3.42
CA LYS A 258 -15.21 37.74 2.81
C LYS A 258 -15.47 38.90 3.77
N GLN A 259 -15.71 38.63 5.05
CA GLN A 259 -15.91 39.67 6.08
C GLN A 259 -14.63 40.46 6.36
N VAL A 260 -13.48 39.78 6.41
CA VAL A 260 -12.17 40.43 6.61
C VAL A 260 -11.80 41.31 5.40
N ASN A 261 -12.09 40.87 4.18
CA ASN A 261 -11.85 41.70 2.98
C ASN A 261 -12.83 42.87 2.87
N ALA A 262 -14.12 42.69 3.20
CA ALA A 262 -15.10 43.77 3.24
C ALA A 262 -14.76 44.85 4.29
N ASN A 263 -14.24 44.44 5.46
CA ASN A 263 -13.81 45.38 6.49
C ASN A 263 -12.51 46.13 6.11
N LYS A 264 -11.64 45.55 5.28
CA LYS A 264 -10.47 46.27 4.73
C LYS A 264 -10.87 47.30 3.66
N GLU A 265 -11.87 47.01 2.84
CA GLU A 265 -12.38 47.94 1.84
C GLU A 265 -13.19 49.09 2.46
N HIS A 266 -13.91 48.87 3.55
CA HIS A 266 -14.60 49.94 4.29
C HIS A 266 -13.71 50.71 5.28
N GLY A 267 -12.55 50.18 5.66
CA GLY A 267 -11.57 50.89 6.49
C GLY A 267 -10.79 51.99 5.77
N HIS A 268 -10.82 52.03 4.43
CA HIS A 268 -10.05 52.99 3.62
C HIS A 268 -10.82 54.24 3.18
N GLN A 269 -12.07 54.43 3.64
CA GLN A 269 -12.90 55.59 3.30
C GLN A 269 -13.09 56.61 4.43
N LYS A 270 -12.29 56.53 5.50
CA LYS A 270 -12.19 57.60 6.50
C LYS A 270 -10.75 58.03 6.64
N HIS A 271 -10.33 59.00 5.83
CA HIS A 271 -9.54 60.16 6.22
C HIS A 271 -9.49 61.14 5.05
#